data_AF-A0A0C3DCE6-F1
#
_entry.id   AF-A0A0C3DCE6-F1
#
_cell.length_a   1.000
_cell.length_b   1.000
_cell.length_c   1.000
_cell.angle_alpha   90.00
_cell.angle_beta   90.00
_cell.angle_gamma   90.00
#
_symmetry.space_group_name_H-M   'P 1'
#
loop_
_entity.id
_entity.type
_entity.pdbx_description
1 polymer ?
#
loop_
_entity_poly.entity_id
_entity_poly.type
_entity_poly.pdbx_seq_one_letter_code
_entity_poly.pdbx_strand_id
1 'polypeptide(L)' 'LAYIKQQRLDAMDLTAVHAIKRKLKFDRRVILSRTGEVAFDEGQLVQVYDNAADMTFATSKKLLPWWSAPW' A
#
# COMPACT_ATOMS: atom_id res chain seq x y z
N LEU A 1 -15.73 -31.50 -8.80
CA LEU A 1 -15.42 -30.38 -9.72
C LEU A 1 -16.20 -29.10 -9.39
N ALA A 2 -17.52 -29.13 -9.22
CA ALA A 2 -18.32 -27.95 -8.85
C ALA A 2 -17.91 -27.31 -7.50
N TYR A 3 -17.67 -28.14 -6.47
CA TYR A 3 -17.26 -27.68 -5.14
C TYR A 3 -15.94 -26.86 -5.14
N ILE A 4 -14.90 -27.36 -5.85
CA ILE A 4 -13.60 -26.68 -5.94
C ILE A 4 -13.74 -25.34 -6.67
N LYS A 5 -14.61 -25.26 -7.69
CA LYS A 5 -14.89 -24.00 -8.40
C LYS A 5 -15.55 -22.99 -7.47
N GLN A 6 -16.52 -23.43 -6.65
CA GLN A 6 -17.18 -22.57 -5.66
C GLN A 6 -16.18 -22.02 -4.64
N GLN A 7 -15.34 -22.89 -4.07
CA GLN A 7 -14.34 -22.49 -3.08
C GLN A 7 -13.35 -21.43 -3.62
N ARG A 8 -13.00 -21.49 -4.91
CA ARG A 8 -12.15 -20.48 -5.54
C ARG A 8 -12.85 -19.13 -5.67
N LEU A 9 -14.13 -19.13 -6.06
CA LEU A 9 -14.93 -17.91 -6.13
C LEU A 9 -15.08 -17.26 -4.76
N ASP A 10 -15.40 -18.06 -3.73
CA ASP A 10 -15.55 -17.57 -2.36
C ASP A 10 -14.23 -16.98 -1.84
N ALA A 11 -13.09 -17.62 -2.14
CA ALA A 11 -11.77 -17.11 -1.75
C ALA A 11 -11.42 -15.78 -2.45
N MET A 12 -11.79 -15.63 -3.72
CA MET A 12 -11.59 -14.38 -4.45
C MET A 12 -12.47 -13.25 -3.89
N ASP A 13 -13.73 -13.55 -3.57
CA ASP A 13 -14.65 -12.58 -3.01
C ASP A 13 -14.18 -12.09 -1.62
N LEU A 14 -13.74 -13.01 -0.76
CA LEU A 14 -13.12 -12.68 0.52
C LEU A 14 -11.89 -11.79 0.36
N THR A 15 -11.05 -12.06 -0.65
CA THR A 15 -9.86 -11.25 -0.95
C THR A 15 -10.26 -9.84 -1.38
N ALA A 16 -11.27 -9.72 -2.25
CA ALA A 16 -11.80 -8.43 -2.70
C ALA A 16 -12.38 -7.61 -1.53
N VAL A 17 -13.21 -8.24 -0.68
CA VAL A 17 -13.79 -7.60 0.51
C VAL A 17 -12.68 -7.14 1.46
N HIS A 18 -11.63 -7.94 1.66
CA HIS A 18 -10.49 -7.55 2.49
C HIS A 18 -9.75 -6.34 1.92
N ALA A 19 -9.48 -6.34 0.61
CA ALA A 19 -8.84 -5.23 -0.08
C ALA A 19 -9.66 -3.93 0.05
N ILE A 20 -10.99 -4.00 -0.16
CA ILE A 20 -11.90 -2.85 -0.01
C ILE A 20 -11.85 -2.30 1.43
N LYS A 21 -11.90 -3.17 2.44
CA LYS A 21 -11.81 -2.76 3.86
C LYS A 21 -10.48 -2.05 4.17
N ARG A 22 -9.37 -2.56 3.64
CA ARG A 22 -8.03 -1.96 3.80
C ARG A 22 -7.96 -0.60 3.12
N LYS A 23 -8.48 -0.48 1.89
CA LYS A 23 -8.56 0.78 1.16
C LYS A 23 -9.37 1.83 1.92
N LEU A 24 -10.57 1.48 2.37
CA LEU A 24 -11.43 2.40 3.13
C LEU A 24 -10.75 2.92 4.41
N LYS A 25 -10.02 2.04 5.11
CA LYS A 25 -9.25 2.44 6.30
C LYS A 25 -8.10 3.38 5.95
N PHE A 26 -7.42 3.13 4.84
CA PHE A 26 -6.36 4.00 4.33
C PHE A 26 -6.92 5.36 3.92
N ASP A 27 -7.96 5.41 3.10
CA ASP A 27 -8.60 6.65 2.63
C ASP A 27 -9.05 7.52 3.82
N ARG A 28 -9.68 6.92 4.83
CA ARG A 28 -10.04 7.65 6.07
C ARG A 28 -8.84 8.25 6.78
N ARG A 29 -7.70 7.55 6.82
CA ARG A 29 -6.47 8.06 7.44
C ARG A 29 -5.89 9.22 6.62
N VAL A 30 -5.94 9.14 5.30
CA VAL A 30 -5.48 10.22 4.40
C VAL A 30 -6.34 11.47 4.60
N ILE A 31 -7.67 11.33 4.57
CA ILE A 31 -8.62 12.45 4.77
C ILE A 31 -8.42 13.13 6.14
N LEU A 32 -8.15 12.34 7.18
CA LEU A 32 -7.92 12.86 8.54
C LEU A 32 -6.49 13.35 8.77
N SER A 33 -5.58 13.14 7.82
CA SER A 33 -4.19 13.61 7.95
C SER A 33 -4.11 15.12 7.72
N ARG A 34 -3.08 15.76 8.30
CA ARG A 34 -2.88 17.22 8.16
C ARG A 34 -2.74 17.65 6.70
N THR A 35 -2.09 16.83 5.88
CA THR A 35 -1.80 17.13 4.47
C THR A 35 -2.95 16.74 3.54
N GLY A 36 -3.83 15.83 3.97
CA GLY A 36 -4.90 15.31 3.12
C GLY A 36 -4.37 14.47 1.95
N GLU A 37 -5.19 14.34 0.92
CA GLU A 37 -4.78 13.78 -0.36
C GLU A 37 -3.87 14.76 -1.08
N VAL A 38 -2.72 14.28 -1.54
CA VAL A 38 -1.76 15.06 -2.33
C VAL A 38 -1.73 14.48 -3.73
N ALA A 39 -2.24 15.24 -4.70
CA ALA A 39 -2.10 14.95 -6.12
C ALA A 39 -0.81 15.59 -6.62
N PHE A 40 -0.06 14.87 -7.45
CA PHE A 40 1.16 15.35 -8.07
C PHE A 40 0.93 15.57 -9.57
N ASP A 41 1.50 16.64 -10.10
CA ASP A 41 1.48 16.97 -11.51
C ASP A 41 2.76 16.50 -12.22
N GLU A 42 2.70 16.35 -13.54
CA GLU A 42 3.88 16.04 -14.34
C GLU A 42 4.98 17.10 -14.15
N GLY A 43 6.22 16.65 -13.92
CA GLY A 43 7.38 17.50 -13.67
C GLY A 43 7.59 17.91 -12.21
N GLN A 44 6.72 17.50 -11.29
CA GLN A 44 6.95 17.67 -9.86
C GLN A 44 7.88 16.59 -9.32
N LEU A 45 8.91 17.01 -8.58
CA LEU A 45 9.84 16.09 -7.94
C LEU A 45 9.16 15.34 -6.80
N VAL A 46 9.18 14.01 -6.87
CA VAL A 46 8.62 13.13 -5.85
C VAL A 46 9.66 12.16 -5.30
N GLN A 47 9.51 11.81 -4.03
CA GLN A 47 10.31 10.77 -3.39
C GLN A 47 9.40 9.61 -2.98
N VAL A 48 9.83 8.39 -3.30
CA VAL A 48 9.10 7.17 -2.98
C VAL A 48 9.65 6.58 -1.68
N TYR A 49 8.74 6.23 -0.77
CA TYR A 49 9.08 5.55 0.48
C TYR A 49 9.36 4.06 0.24
N ASP A 50 10.48 3.56 0.77
CA ASP A 50 10.82 2.13 0.68
C ASP A 50 10.08 1.31 1.73
N ASN A 51 8.84 0.93 1.41
CA ASN A 51 8.03 0.03 2.23
C ASN A 51 8.68 -1.37 2.40
N ALA A 52 9.48 -1.84 1.43
CA ALA A 52 10.07 -3.18 1.48
C ALA A 52 11.18 -3.24 2.54
N ALA A 53 12.03 -2.21 2.59
CA ALA A 53 12.98 -2.03 3.68
C ALA A 53 12.27 -1.89 5.03
N ASP A 54 11.07 -1.27 5.07
CA ASP A 54 10.32 -1.13 6.32
C ASP A 54 9.89 -2.48 6.92
N MET A 55 9.41 -3.38 6.07
CA MET A 55 8.90 -4.69 6.47
C MET A 55 10.01 -5.75 6.68
N THR A 56 11.24 -5.44 6.32
CA THR A 56 12.39 -6.35 6.45
C THR A 56 13.13 -6.11 7.76
N PHE A 57 13.22 -7.13 8.63
CA PHE A 57 14.02 -7.08 9.85
C PHE A 57 15.50 -7.35 9.55
N ALA A 58 16.18 -6.39 8.92
CA ALA A 58 17.62 -6.46 8.64
C ALA A 58 18.37 -5.29 9.29
N THR A 59 19.57 -5.56 9.82
CA THR A 59 20.42 -4.52 10.43
C THR A 59 20.84 -3.45 9.42
N SER A 60 20.98 -3.82 8.14
CA SER A 60 21.30 -2.90 7.04
C SER A 60 20.26 -1.79 6.86
N LYS A 61 19.00 -2.00 7.24
CA LYS A 61 17.92 -1.00 7.21
C LYS A 61 18.28 0.28 7.98
N LYS A 62 19.13 0.18 9.01
CA LYS A 62 19.57 1.34 9.81
C LYS A 62 20.51 2.28 9.04
N LEU A 63 21.15 1.78 7.99
CA LEU A 63 22.16 2.50 7.21
C LEU A 63 21.62 2.97 5.85
N LEU A 64 20.46 2.46 5.44
CA LEU A 64 19.86 2.80 4.14
C LEU A 64 18.88 3.97 4.28
N PRO A 65 18.84 4.90 3.32
CA PRO A 65 17.83 5.94 3.28
C PRO A 65 16.45 5.33 3.05
N TRP A 66 15.43 5.88 3.73
CA TRP A 66 14.05 5.40 3.63
C TRP A 66 13.30 5.98 2.44
N TRP A 67 13.84 7.05 1.86
CA TRP A 67 13.27 7.77 0.72
C TRP A 67 14.20 7.62 -0.47
N SER A 68 13.62 7.48 -1.66
CA SER A 68 14.38 7.51 -2.90
C SER A 68 15.02 8.88 -3.15
N ALA A 69 15.94 8.93 -4.12
CA ALA A 69 16.27 10.21 -4.75
C ALA A 69 15.00 10.91 -5.27
N PRO A 70 14.97 12.24 -5.37
CA PRO A 70 13.87 12.94 -6.03
C PRO A 70 13.90 12.64 -7.53
N TRP A 71 12.75 12.27 -8.09
CA TRP A 71 12.57 12.03 -9.53
C TRP A 71 11.47 12.94 -10.08
#